data_AF-A0AAQ6A0S0-F1
#
_entry.id   AF-A0AAQ6A0S0-F1
#
_cell.length_a   1.000
_cell.length_b   1.000
_cell.length_c   1.000
_cell.angle_alpha   90.00
_cell.angle_beta   90.00
_cell.angle_gamma   90.00
#
_symmetry.space_group_name_H-M   'P 1'
#
loop_
_entity.id
_entity.type
_entity.pdbx_description
1 polymer ?
#
loop_
_entity_poly.entity_id
_entity_poly.type
_entity_poly.pdbx_seq_one_letter_code
_entity_poly.pdbx_strand_id
1 'polypeptide(L)'
;MASGGSSVASLWTEVNRCGQNGDFTRALKALTKILHENRDDVTALHCKIVCLIQNGSFKEALNVMNMHAKVLGSEVVFEKAYCEYRLNRVESSLKTIEGAPEQTDKLKELYGQVLYRLERYDECKSVYTDLIRNSQDEYEEERKTNLAAVVATMSQWEKAPMEDLGLPESTYELCYNTACALIGQGQLTEALNKLRQAEELCRVSLADDSDQNVFDSKKKVKLMSAEGVEYKLAKKQLQAIDFNKALLAMYTNQADQCRKLSSSLQSQNPGHPRPVLIQVAQLCREKQHSRAIELLQQFSDQNPESASGIKLTMAQLYLVQGHVTKACDVLRSIEEFKHKSGMISALVTMYSHEEDIDSAIDVFKQAIEHYQSEQPGSAAHLALVREAANFKLKYGRKKEAISDLEQLWKQNTNDVHTLAQLISAYSLVDTDKAKSLSKHLPSADTMSFNVDVDELENSHGATYVRKKAAKVVGESLPKEQGQDEIKKKKKKKKGKLPKNYDPKATPDPERWLPMRERSYYRGKKKGKKKEQIGKGTQGATAGASAELDASKTASSPPTSPRPGSASGSSAAPASVVPPRQQKPAASGATRKKAPQKKKKGGKGGW
;
A
#
# COMPACT_ATOMS: atom_id res chain seq x y z
N MET A 1 -61.02 -11.36 40.98
CA MET A 1 -59.86 -11.23 40.08
C MET A 1 -59.59 -9.75 39.86
N ALA A 2 -58.43 -9.23 40.26
CA ALA A 2 -58.04 -7.85 40.00
C ALA A 2 -56.97 -7.85 38.91
N SER A 3 -57.29 -7.35 37.72
CA SER A 3 -56.32 -7.12 36.66
C SER A 3 -55.44 -5.93 37.05
N GLY A 4 -54.22 -6.21 37.53
CA GLY A 4 -53.23 -5.19 37.86
C GLY A 4 -52.70 -4.48 36.62
N GLY A 5 -53.50 -3.58 36.05
CA GLY A 5 -53.07 -2.64 35.03
C GLY A 5 -52.02 -1.69 35.62
N SER A 6 -50.81 -1.71 35.07
CA SER A 6 -49.79 -0.72 35.40
C SER A 6 -50.28 0.65 34.92
N SER A 7 -50.50 1.60 35.83
CA SER A 7 -50.93 2.96 35.48
C SER A 7 -50.02 3.59 34.41
N VAL A 8 -50.59 4.36 33.48
CA VAL A 8 -49.86 5.06 32.41
C VAL A 8 -48.64 5.84 32.94
N ALA A 9 -48.74 6.46 34.11
CA ALA A 9 -47.61 7.15 34.75
C ALA A 9 -46.43 6.21 35.12
N SER A 10 -46.73 4.98 35.56
CA SER A 10 -45.72 3.95 35.82
C SER A 10 -45.09 3.42 34.54
N LEU A 11 -45.86 3.34 33.44
CA LEU A 11 -45.33 2.97 32.13
C LEU A 11 -44.38 4.06 31.60
N TRP A 12 -44.72 5.34 31.73
CA TRP A 12 -43.82 6.45 31.36
C TRP A 12 -42.52 6.48 32.17
N THR A 13 -42.60 6.18 33.47
CA THR A 13 -41.40 6.05 34.32
C THR A 13 -40.51 4.90 33.84
N GLU A 14 -41.11 3.77 33.46
CA GLU A 14 -40.38 2.63 32.87
C GLU A 14 -39.78 2.96 31.50
N VAL A 15 -40.49 3.70 30.63
CA VAL A 15 -39.95 4.17 29.34
C VAL A 15 -38.72 5.04 29.55
N ASN A 16 -38.79 6.05 30.42
CA ASN A 16 -37.65 6.92 30.71
C ASN A 16 -36.45 6.13 31.27
N ARG A 17 -36.71 5.24 32.25
CA ARG A 17 -35.68 4.38 32.83
C ARG A 17 -35.05 3.44 31.80
N CYS A 18 -35.82 2.88 30.88
CA CYS A 18 -35.29 2.01 29.82
C CYS A 18 -34.50 2.81 28.77
N GLY A 19 -34.96 4.00 28.41
CA GLY A 19 -34.25 4.90 27.49
C GLY A 19 -32.88 5.33 28.00
N GLN A 20 -32.80 5.74 29.28
CA GLN A 20 -31.51 6.09 29.93
C GLN A 20 -30.53 4.91 30.01
N ASN A 21 -31.05 3.68 30.13
CA ASN A 21 -30.23 2.46 30.19
C ASN A 21 -29.95 1.82 28.81
N GLY A 22 -30.45 2.40 27.71
CA GLY A 22 -30.33 1.83 26.36
C GLY A 22 -31.15 0.55 26.11
N ASP A 23 -32.07 0.16 27.00
CA ASP A 23 -32.95 -1.01 26.80
C ASP A 23 -34.19 -0.62 25.97
N PHE A 24 -33.94 -0.25 24.72
CA PHE A 24 -34.98 0.19 23.78
C PHE A 24 -35.99 -0.94 23.46
N THR A 25 -35.58 -2.21 23.56
CA THR A 25 -36.48 -3.36 23.38
C THR A 25 -37.53 -3.44 24.50
N ARG A 26 -37.15 -3.16 25.75
CA ARG A 26 -38.09 -3.08 26.87
C ARG A 26 -38.93 -1.81 26.84
N ALA A 27 -38.34 -0.67 26.45
CA ALA A 27 -39.07 0.58 26.24
C ALA A 27 -40.22 0.40 25.23
N LEU A 28 -39.99 -0.27 24.09
CA LEU A 28 -41.03 -0.57 23.10
C LEU A 28 -42.22 -1.36 23.66
N LYS A 29 -41.98 -2.28 24.61
CA LYS A 29 -43.07 -3.04 25.27
C LYS A 29 -43.92 -2.15 26.17
N ALA A 30 -43.33 -1.18 26.86
CA ALA A 30 -44.06 -0.20 27.66
C ALA A 30 -44.82 0.79 26.77
N LEU A 31 -44.18 1.34 25.73
CA LEU A 31 -44.79 2.23 24.74
C LEU A 31 -45.97 1.58 24.01
N THR A 32 -45.89 0.28 23.71
CA THR A 32 -47.01 -0.45 23.08
C THR A 32 -48.23 -0.55 24.00
N LYS A 33 -48.05 -0.54 25.33
CA LYS A 33 -49.17 -0.48 26.29
C LYS A 33 -49.73 0.95 26.39
N ILE A 34 -48.88 1.97 26.46
CA ILE A 34 -49.31 3.37 26.46
C ILE A 34 -50.15 3.68 25.20
N LEU A 35 -49.65 3.26 24.02
CA LEU A 35 -50.34 3.41 22.74
C LEU A 35 -51.59 2.52 22.58
N HIS A 36 -51.83 1.57 23.48
CA HIS A 36 -53.08 0.83 23.52
C HIS A 36 -54.19 1.65 24.19
N GLU A 37 -53.83 2.44 25.22
CA GLU A 37 -54.74 3.32 25.95
C GLU A 37 -54.98 4.65 25.21
N ASN A 38 -53.93 5.26 24.65
CA ASN A 38 -54.03 6.44 23.77
C ASN A 38 -53.25 6.23 22.47
N ARG A 39 -53.96 5.98 21.36
CA ARG A 39 -53.34 5.62 20.06
C ARG A 39 -52.66 6.79 19.34
N ASP A 40 -53.07 8.02 19.66
CA ASP A 40 -52.61 9.25 18.99
C ASP A 40 -51.76 10.11 19.94
N ASP A 41 -51.19 9.50 20.99
CA ASP A 41 -50.19 10.12 21.86
C ASP A 41 -48.89 10.40 21.07
N VAL A 42 -48.71 11.66 20.67
CA VAL A 42 -47.58 12.13 19.85
C VAL A 42 -46.24 11.76 20.50
N THR A 43 -46.10 11.98 21.80
CA THR A 43 -44.88 11.68 22.55
C THR A 43 -44.59 10.18 22.56
N ALA A 44 -45.60 9.33 22.79
CA ALA A 44 -45.41 7.88 22.80
C ALA A 44 -45.11 7.33 21.40
N LEU A 45 -45.70 7.92 20.35
CA LEU A 45 -45.37 7.61 18.95
C LEU A 45 -43.92 8.01 18.62
N HIS A 46 -43.48 9.21 19.01
CA HIS A 46 -42.10 9.68 18.79
C HIS A 46 -41.08 8.84 19.56
N CYS A 47 -41.30 8.59 20.86
CA CYS A 47 -40.44 7.68 21.65
C CYS A 47 -40.38 6.27 21.03
N LYS A 48 -41.48 5.77 20.45
CA LYS A 48 -41.51 4.48 19.75
C LYS A 48 -40.67 4.50 18.48
N ILE A 49 -40.74 5.57 17.70
CA ILE A 49 -39.89 5.78 16.50
C ILE A 49 -38.41 5.80 16.90
N VAL A 50 -38.03 6.58 17.92
CA VAL A 50 -36.65 6.63 18.42
C VAL A 50 -36.17 5.25 18.89
N CYS A 51 -36.97 4.51 19.65
CA CYS A 51 -36.60 3.15 20.08
C CYS A 51 -36.44 2.16 18.91
N LEU A 52 -37.26 2.28 17.86
CA LEU A 52 -37.11 1.47 16.63
C LEU A 52 -35.83 1.83 15.89
N ILE A 53 -35.48 3.12 15.79
CA ILE A 53 -34.24 3.60 15.17
C ILE A 53 -33.01 3.07 15.91
N GLN A 54 -33.00 3.15 17.25
CA GLN A 54 -31.90 2.65 18.08
C GLN A 54 -31.74 1.11 17.97
N ASN A 55 -32.85 0.38 17.86
CA ASN A 55 -32.85 -1.06 17.56
C ASN A 55 -32.56 -1.40 16.08
N GLY A 56 -32.20 -0.43 15.23
CA GLY A 56 -31.89 -0.65 13.81
C GLY A 56 -33.10 -0.94 12.90
N SER A 57 -34.32 -0.82 13.41
CA SER A 57 -35.57 -1.19 12.75
C SER A 57 -36.16 -0.06 11.88
N PHE A 58 -35.33 0.55 11.03
CA PHE A 58 -35.66 1.77 10.26
C PHE A 58 -36.91 1.65 9.38
N LYS A 59 -37.17 0.46 8.81
CA LYS A 59 -38.35 0.21 7.97
C LYS A 59 -39.64 0.23 8.79
N GLU A 60 -39.60 -0.28 10.02
CA GLU A 60 -40.75 -0.23 10.94
C GLU A 60 -40.98 1.19 11.46
N ALA A 61 -39.90 1.92 11.77
CA ALA A 61 -39.97 3.34 12.13
C ALA A 61 -40.66 4.18 11.04
N LEU A 62 -40.28 4.02 9.76
CA LEU A 62 -40.98 4.66 8.64
C LEU A 62 -42.43 4.23 8.50
N ASN A 63 -42.77 2.95 8.75
CA ASN A 63 -44.16 2.52 8.70
C ASN A 63 -45.00 3.23 9.78
N VAL A 64 -44.48 3.36 11.01
CA VAL A 64 -45.15 4.12 12.09
C VAL A 64 -45.31 5.59 11.69
N MET A 65 -44.26 6.25 11.20
CA MET A 65 -44.31 7.64 10.73
C MET A 65 -45.34 7.84 9.61
N ASN A 66 -45.39 6.95 8.62
CA ASN A 66 -46.34 7.04 7.51
C ASN A 66 -47.79 6.77 7.94
N MET A 67 -48.02 5.84 8.88
CA MET A 67 -49.35 5.54 9.40
C MET A 67 -49.93 6.70 10.24
N HIS A 68 -49.09 7.38 11.03
CA HIS A 68 -49.50 8.47 11.93
C HIS A 68 -49.09 9.86 11.41
N ALA A 69 -48.86 10.02 10.11
CA ALA A 69 -48.32 11.26 9.52
C ALA A 69 -49.15 12.52 9.81
N LYS A 70 -50.49 12.39 9.96
CA LYS A 70 -51.39 13.50 10.33
C LYS A 70 -51.24 13.96 11.79
N VAL A 71 -50.74 13.09 12.66
CA VAL A 71 -50.63 13.30 14.12
C VAL A 71 -49.22 13.77 14.48
N LEU A 72 -48.20 13.18 13.87
CA LEU A 72 -46.79 13.49 14.11
C LEU A 72 -46.29 14.79 13.45
N GLY A 73 -46.99 15.27 12.41
CA GLY A 73 -46.68 16.54 11.74
C GLY A 73 -45.21 16.66 11.30
N SER A 74 -44.59 17.78 11.63
CA SER A 74 -43.19 18.09 11.30
C SER A 74 -42.18 17.65 12.38
N GLU A 75 -42.61 17.12 13.53
CA GLU A 75 -41.71 16.80 14.65
C GLU A 75 -40.73 15.65 14.32
N VAL A 76 -41.12 14.74 13.42
CA VAL A 76 -40.36 13.52 13.05
C VAL A 76 -39.61 13.64 11.72
N VAL A 77 -39.41 14.84 11.20
CA VAL A 77 -38.77 15.05 9.88
C VAL A 77 -37.32 14.55 9.87
N PHE A 78 -36.58 14.76 10.96
CA PHE A 78 -35.23 14.23 11.12
C PHE A 78 -35.22 12.69 11.15
N GLU A 79 -36.06 12.07 11.98
CA GLU A 79 -36.18 10.62 12.11
C GLU A 79 -36.58 9.97 10.78
N LYS A 80 -37.46 10.62 10.01
CA LYS A 80 -37.88 10.16 8.68
C LYS A 80 -36.71 10.19 7.70
N ALA A 81 -36.05 11.34 7.55
CA ALA A 81 -34.89 11.48 6.69
C ALA A 81 -33.78 10.48 7.09
N TYR A 82 -33.50 10.36 8.38
CA TYR A 82 -32.51 9.43 8.90
C TYR A 82 -32.84 7.98 8.54
N CYS A 83 -34.10 7.55 8.69
CA CYS A 83 -34.51 6.20 8.27
C CYS A 83 -34.42 6.00 6.75
N GLU A 84 -34.74 7.01 5.94
CA GLU A 84 -34.60 6.97 4.48
C GLU A 84 -33.12 6.83 4.08
N TYR A 85 -32.23 7.63 4.66
CA TYR A 85 -30.78 7.53 4.50
C TYR A 85 -30.24 6.15 4.90
N ARG A 86 -30.62 5.65 6.08
CA ARG A 86 -30.20 4.33 6.60
C ARG A 86 -30.72 3.15 5.79
N LEU A 87 -31.80 3.32 5.03
CA LEU A 87 -32.35 2.35 4.07
C LEU A 87 -31.85 2.57 2.62
N ASN A 88 -30.79 3.38 2.45
CA ASN A 88 -30.18 3.73 1.16
C ASN A 88 -31.15 4.38 0.16
N ARG A 89 -32.14 5.15 0.65
CA ARG A 89 -33.05 5.96 -0.16
C ARG A 89 -32.57 7.41 -0.14
N VAL A 90 -31.37 7.63 -0.66
CA VAL A 90 -30.58 8.84 -0.44
C VAL A 90 -31.29 10.09 -0.99
N GLU A 91 -31.90 9.96 -2.16
CA GLU A 91 -32.68 11.01 -2.84
C GLU A 91 -34.01 11.30 -2.13
N SER A 92 -34.60 10.29 -1.47
CA SER A 92 -35.79 10.50 -0.61
C SER A 92 -35.41 11.25 0.66
N SER A 93 -34.30 10.85 1.30
CA SER A 93 -33.76 11.56 2.46
C SER A 93 -33.43 13.01 2.12
N LEU A 94 -32.78 13.27 0.98
CA LEU A 94 -32.50 14.61 0.49
C LEU A 94 -33.78 15.44 0.41
N LYS A 95 -34.80 14.93 -0.30
CA LYS A 95 -36.09 15.61 -0.46
C LYS A 95 -36.84 15.83 0.87
N THR A 96 -36.72 14.91 1.82
CA THR A 96 -37.31 15.07 3.17
C THR A 96 -36.59 16.17 3.96
N ILE A 97 -35.27 16.33 3.81
CA ILE A 97 -34.49 17.39 4.45
C ILE A 97 -34.76 18.75 3.80
N GLU A 98 -34.73 18.83 2.46
CA GLU A 98 -35.03 20.06 1.70
C GLU A 98 -36.47 20.56 1.94
N GLY A 99 -37.41 19.64 2.19
CA GLY A 99 -38.80 19.95 2.55
C GLY A 99 -39.05 20.24 4.04
N ALA A 100 -38.01 20.30 4.88
CA ALA A 100 -38.16 20.61 6.30
C ALA A 100 -38.50 22.10 6.52
N PRO A 101 -39.44 22.44 7.43
CA PRO A 101 -39.80 23.83 7.70
C PRO A 101 -38.71 24.62 8.43
N GLU A 102 -37.80 23.94 9.13
CA GLU A 102 -36.68 24.52 9.87
C GLU A 102 -35.42 23.65 9.70
N GLN A 103 -34.28 24.28 9.40
CA GLN A 103 -33.01 23.60 9.19
C GLN A 103 -32.18 23.57 10.49
N THR A 104 -32.57 22.67 11.40
CA THR A 104 -31.85 22.42 12.65
C THR A 104 -30.45 21.83 12.41
N ASP A 105 -29.52 22.01 13.34
CA ASP A 105 -28.15 21.46 13.24
C ASP A 105 -28.14 19.94 13.02
N LYS A 106 -29.09 19.20 13.62
CA LYS A 106 -29.26 17.75 13.38
C LYS A 106 -29.63 17.43 11.93
N LEU A 107 -30.48 18.25 11.31
CA LEU A 107 -30.84 18.12 9.90
C LEU A 107 -29.67 18.51 8.99
N LYS A 108 -28.94 19.59 9.30
CA LYS A 108 -27.72 19.98 8.58
C LYS A 108 -26.63 18.89 8.63
N GLU A 109 -26.43 18.26 9.79
CA GLU A 109 -25.46 17.17 9.96
C GLU A 109 -25.80 15.98 9.05
N LEU A 110 -27.07 15.57 9.02
CA LEU A 110 -27.54 14.53 8.10
C LEU A 110 -27.48 14.98 6.63
N TYR A 111 -27.74 16.27 6.34
CA TYR A 111 -27.64 16.85 5.00
C TYR A 111 -26.21 16.73 4.46
N GLY A 112 -25.20 17.05 5.26
CA GLY A 112 -23.79 16.84 4.91
C GLY A 112 -23.48 15.38 4.54
N GLN A 113 -23.97 14.42 5.35
CA GLN A 113 -23.80 12.98 5.09
C GLN A 113 -24.54 12.50 3.82
N VAL A 114 -25.72 13.05 3.55
CA VAL A 114 -26.51 12.79 2.33
C VAL A 114 -25.80 13.33 1.09
N LEU A 115 -25.31 14.58 1.13
CA LEU A 115 -24.57 15.19 0.03
C LEU A 115 -23.26 14.44 -0.28
N TYR A 116 -22.50 14.03 0.74
CA TYR A 116 -21.29 13.22 0.57
C TYR A 116 -21.59 11.91 -0.17
N ARG A 117 -22.70 11.26 0.18
CA ARG A 117 -23.14 9.99 -0.44
C ARG A 117 -23.66 10.18 -1.88
N LEU A 118 -24.21 11.35 -2.19
CA LEU A 118 -24.63 11.73 -3.55
C LEU A 118 -23.46 12.25 -4.42
N GLU A 119 -22.22 12.19 -3.92
CA GLU A 119 -21.02 12.71 -4.58
C GLU A 119 -21.09 14.25 -4.86
N ARG A 120 -21.89 15.00 -4.09
CA ARG A 120 -22.04 16.47 -4.16
C ARG A 120 -21.06 17.16 -3.19
N TYR A 121 -19.76 17.08 -3.49
CA TYR A 121 -18.70 17.39 -2.52
C TYR A 121 -18.55 18.88 -2.18
N ASP A 122 -18.68 19.80 -3.13
CA ASP A 122 -18.62 21.25 -2.87
C ASP A 122 -19.68 21.71 -1.85
N GLU A 123 -20.91 21.23 -2.02
CA GLU A 123 -22.03 21.54 -1.13
C GLU A 123 -21.84 20.87 0.24
N CYS A 124 -21.37 19.61 0.25
CA CYS A 124 -21.04 18.88 1.46
C CYS A 124 -19.97 19.61 2.30
N LYS A 125 -18.90 20.08 1.64
CA LYS A 125 -17.83 20.89 2.25
C LYS A 125 -18.40 22.17 2.86
N SER A 126 -19.28 22.85 2.13
CA SER A 126 -19.91 24.10 2.56
C SER A 126 -20.75 23.89 3.82
N VAL A 127 -21.54 22.81 3.87
CA VAL A 127 -22.38 22.44 5.03
C VAL A 127 -21.54 22.10 6.26
N TYR A 128 -20.50 21.27 6.13
CA TYR A 128 -19.62 20.96 7.26
C TYR A 128 -18.82 22.18 7.75
N THR A 129 -18.44 23.09 6.85
CA THR A 129 -17.76 24.34 7.22
C THR A 129 -18.67 25.28 8.02
N ASP A 130 -19.95 25.40 7.64
CA ASP A 130 -20.95 26.16 8.41
C ASP A 130 -21.19 25.54 9.79
N LEU A 131 -21.36 24.21 9.85
CA LEU A 131 -21.55 23.49 11.11
C LEU A 131 -20.39 23.68 12.09
N ILE A 132 -19.14 23.44 11.66
CA ILE A 132 -17.95 23.58 12.54
C ILE A 132 -17.80 25.02 13.04
N ARG A 133 -18.22 26.01 12.25
CA ARG A 133 -18.18 27.43 12.65
C ARG A 133 -19.23 27.81 13.68
N ASN A 134 -20.40 27.17 13.65
CA ASN A 134 -21.59 27.63 14.36
C ASN A 134 -21.99 26.76 15.56
N SER A 135 -21.60 25.48 15.61
CA SER A 135 -21.95 24.56 16.71
C SER A 135 -20.70 24.21 17.53
N GLN A 136 -20.73 24.49 18.83
CA GLN A 136 -19.63 24.23 19.77
C GLN A 136 -20.04 23.14 20.77
N ASP A 137 -19.74 21.89 20.43
CA ASP A 137 -20.20 20.68 21.11
C ASP A 137 -19.12 19.57 21.14
N GLU A 138 -19.46 18.42 21.74
CA GLU A 138 -18.54 17.28 21.83
C GLU A 138 -18.24 16.60 20.48
N TYR A 139 -18.95 16.96 19.40
CA TYR A 139 -18.86 16.35 18.07
C TYR A 139 -18.00 17.18 17.08
N GLU A 140 -17.26 18.18 17.56
CA GLU A 140 -16.44 19.06 16.72
C GLU A 140 -15.33 18.27 15.97
N GLU A 141 -14.70 17.30 16.62
CA GLU A 141 -13.58 16.51 16.05
C GLU A 141 -14.06 15.49 15.01
N GLU A 142 -15.24 14.88 15.21
CA GLU A 142 -15.91 14.03 14.21
C GLU A 142 -16.28 14.85 12.97
N ARG A 143 -16.82 16.06 13.15
CA ARG A 143 -17.18 16.96 12.03
C ARG A 143 -15.94 17.43 11.27
N LYS A 144 -14.83 17.75 11.95
CA LYS A 144 -13.51 18.00 11.33
C LYS A 144 -13.02 16.78 10.52
N THR A 145 -13.17 15.58 11.06
CA THR A 145 -12.78 14.33 10.39
C THR A 145 -13.62 14.06 9.14
N ASN A 146 -14.94 14.33 9.21
CA ASN A 146 -15.84 14.29 8.05
C ASN A 146 -15.42 15.31 6.98
N LEU A 147 -15.16 16.58 7.35
CA LEU A 147 -14.70 17.61 6.42
C LEU A 147 -13.37 17.24 5.74
N ALA A 148 -12.42 16.68 6.49
CA ALA A 148 -11.15 16.17 5.94
C ALA A 148 -11.38 15.04 4.94
N ALA A 149 -12.35 14.14 5.18
CA ALA A 149 -12.73 13.10 4.23
C ALA A 149 -13.33 13.69 2.94
N VAL A 150 -14.14 14.75 3.02
CA VAL A 150 -14.66 15.48 1.84
C VAL A 150 -13.50 16.01 1.00
N VAL A 151 -12.60 16.81 1.58
CA VAL A 151 -11.48 17.42 0.86
C VAL A 151 -10.53 16.38 0.27
N ALA A 152 -10.24 15.29 1.00
CA ALA A 152 -9.45 14.18 0.48
C ALA A 152 -10.12 13.50 -0.72
N THR A 153 -11.45 13.38 -0.70
CA THR A 153 -12.24 12.78 -1.80
C THR A 153 -12.21 13.68 -3.05
N MET A 154 -12.42 14.99 -2.89
CA MET A 154 -12.33 15.99 -3.96
C MET A 154 -10.94 15.98 -4.62
N SER A 155 -9.87 15.98 -3.82
CA SER A 155 -8.51 15.95 -4.34
C SER A 155 -8.19 14.67 -5.11
N GLN A 156 -8.68 13.50 -4.65
CA GLN A 156 -8.49 12.23 -5.38
C GLN A 156 -9.29 12.12 -6.67
N TRP A 157 -10.54 12.56 -6.70
CA TRP A 157 -11.49 12.20 -7.77
C TRP A 157 -11.81 13.36 -8.71
N GLU A 158 -11.78 14.60 -8.22
CA GLU A 158 -12.00 15.82 -9.01
C GLU A 158 -10.67 16.53 -9.35
N LYS A 159 -9.55 16.05 -8.79
CA LYS A 159 -8.22 16.67 -8.87
C LYS A 159 -8.19 18.09 -8.30
N ALA A 160 -9.05 18.35 -7.31
CA ALA A 160 -9.10 19.64 -6.62
C ALA A 160 -7.76 19.96 -5.94
N PRO A 161 -7.33 21.24 -5.91
CA PRO A 161 -6.20 21.68 -5.10
C PRO A 161 -6.38 21.27 -3.63
N MET A 162 -5.29 20.89 -2.96
CA MET A 162 -5.31 20.67 -1.52
C MET A 162 -5.54 22.00 -0.80
N GLU A 163 -6.59 22.02 0.02
CA GLU A 163 -6.85 23.10 0.96
C GLU A 163 -6.33 22.66 2.32
N ASP A 164 -5.41 23.45 2.90
CA ASP A 164 -4.98 23.24 4.27
C ASP A 164 -6.11 23.68 5.22
N LEU A 165 -6.81 22.70 5.77
CA LEU A 165 -7.87 22.91 6.75
C LEU A 165 -7.34 23.30 8.14
N GLY A 166 -6.01 23.32 8.35
CA GLY A 166 -5.38 23.63 9.64
C GLY A 166 -5.68 22.61 10.75
N LEU A 167 -6.18 21.43 10.38
CA LEU A 167 -6.62 20.40 11.33
C LEU A 167 -5.42 19.68 11.94
N PRO A 168 -5.36 19.50 13.27
CA PRO A 168 -4.30 18.74 13.90
C PRO A 168 -4.38 17.26 13.49
N GLU A 169 -3.28 16.68 13.01
CA GLU A 169 -3.19 15.24 12.68
C GLU A 169 -3.07 14.37 13.94
N SER A 170 -3.99 14.56 14.88
CA SER A 170 -4.06 13.88 16.18
C SER A 170 -4.60 12.45 16.08
N THR A 171 -5.50 12.20 15.13
CA THR A 171 -6.14 10.90 14.90
C THR A 171 -5.57 10.18 13.67
N TYR A 172 -5.66 8.86 13.67
CA TYR A 172 -5.25 8.06 12.50
C TYR A 172 -6.15 8.33 11.28
N GLU A 173 -7.41 8.72 11.49
CA GLU A 173 -8.39 9.03 10.43
C GLU A 173 -8.04 10.33 9.73
N LEU A 174 -7.72 11.39 10.48
CA LEU A 174 -7.24 12.66 9.92
C LEU A 174 -5.94 12.45 9.14
N CYS A 175 -4.97 11.73 9.72
CA CYS A 175 -3.70 11.44 9.04
C CYS A 175 -3.88 10.60 7.76
N TYR A 176 -4.82 9.64 7.77
CA TYR A 176 -5.19 8.85 6.58
C TYR A 176 -5.88 9.71 5.51
N ASN A 177 -6.75 10.64 5.90
CA ASN A 177 -7.41 11.57 4.97
C ASN A 177 -6.39 12.53 4.33
N THR A 178 -5.45 13.09 5.09
CA THR A 178 -4.33 13.87 4.52
C THR A 178 -3.51 13.05 3.53
N ALA A 179 -3.20 11.80 3.87
CA ALA A 179 -2.50 10.90 2.95
C ALA A 179 -3.30 10.65 1.66
N CYS A 180 -4.61 10.50 1.77
CA CYS A 180 -5.51 10.36 0.62
C CYS A 180 -5.50 11.60 -0.28
N ALA A 181 -5.51 12.81 0.29
CA ALA A 181 -5.40 14.05 -0.48
C ALA A 181 -4.05 14.13 -1.25
N LEU A 182 -2.92 13.82 -0.58
CA LEU A 182 -1.58 13.79 -1.21
C LEU A 182 -1.50 12.78 -2.38
N ILE A 183 -2.22 11.65 -2.31
CA ILE A 183 -2.33 10.70 -3.42
C ILE A 183 -3.04 11.34 -4.63
N GLY A 184 -4.12 12.10 -4.39
CA GLY A 184 -4.86 12.81 -5.45
C GLY A 184 -3.99 13.81 -6.22
N GLN A 185 -3.05 14.44 -5.53
CA GLN A 185 -2.09 15.38 -6.11
C GLN A 185 -0.83 14.71 -6.71
N GLY A 186 -0.68 13.38 -6.58
CA GLY A 186 0.51 12.67 -7.06
C GLY A 186 1.76 12.83 -6.17
N GLN A 187 1.66 13.41 -4.97
CA GLN A 187 2.75 13.51 -3.99
C GLN A 187 2.97 12.17 -3.25
N LEU A 188 3.28 11.11 -4.03
CA LEU A 188 3.31 9.72 -3.55
C LEU A 188 4.30 9.48 -2.40
N THR A 189 5.44 10.19 -2.38
CA THR A 189 6.45 10.08 -1.31
C THR A 189 5.94 10.60 0.03
N GLU A 190 5.24 11.74 0.02
CA GLU A 190 4.67 12.35 1.21
C GLU A 190 3.45 11.57 1.69
N ALA A 191 2.59 11.15 0.75
CA ALA A 191 1.47 10.25 1.02
C ALA A 191 1.93 8.95 1.72
N LEU A 192 3.02 8.32 1.26
CA LEU A 192 3.55 7.11 1.88
C LEU A 192 4.02 7.35 3.33
N ASN A 193 4.61 8.52 3.62
CA ASN A 193 5.01 8.87 4.97
C ASN A 193 3.79 9.10 5.88
N LYS A 194 2.74 9.78 5.39
CA LYS A 194 1.49 9.98 6.12
C LYS A 194 0.73 8.67 6.34
N LEU A 195 0.67 7.77 5.35
CA LEU A 195 0.09 6.44 5.52
C LEU A 195 0.78 5.63 6.63
N ARG A 196 2.11 5.71 6.74
CA ARG A 196 2.86 5.05 7.83
C ARG A 196 2.58 5.66 9.19
N GLN A 197 2.42 6.99 9.28
CA GLN A 197 2.03 7.69 10.49
C GLN A 197 0.60 7.30 10.91
N ALA A 198 -0.34 7.27 9.96
CA ALA A 198 -1.70 6.80 10.19
C ALA A 198 -1.75 5.32 10.63
N GLU A 199 -0.93 4.45 10.03
CA GLU A 199 -0.82 3.04 10.42
C GLU A 199 -0.33 2.89 11.87
N GLU A 200 0.70 3.65 12.29
CA GLU A 200 1.22 3.60 13.65
C GLU A 200 0.21 4.15 14.67
N LEU A 201 -0.44 5.29 14.37
CA LEU A 201 -1.51 5.84 15.21
C LEU A 201 -2.67 4.84 15.36
N CYS A 202 -3.10 4.22 14.25
CA CYS A 202 -4.15 3.21 14.24
C CYS A 202 -3.76 1.98 15.06
N ARG A 203 -2.51 1.51 14.94
CA ARG A 203 -1.96 0.37 15.70
C ARG A 203 -1.92 0.65 17.21
N VAL A 204 -1.57 1.87 17.62
CA VAL A 204 -1.58 2.30 19.02
C VAL A 204 -3.01 2.45 19.55
N SER A 205 -3.94 2.98 18.74
CA SER A 205 -5.35 3.15 19.11
C SER A 205 -6.15 1.84 19.16
N LEU A 206 -5.78 0.83 18.36
CA LEU A 206 -6.50 -0.45 18.21
C LEU A 206 -5.66 -1.66 18.68
N ALA A 207 -4.86 -1.48 19.74
CA ALA A 207 -3.76 -2.37 20.14
C ALA A 207 -4.12 -3.80 20.63
N ASP A 208 -5.35 -4.28 20.40
CA ASP A 208 -5.86 -5.59 20.87
C ASP A 208 -5.97 -6.69 19.79
N ASP A 209 -5.72 -6.41 18.50
CA ASP A 209 -5.80 -7.43 17.44
C ASP A 209 -4.68 -7.22 16.38
N SER A 210 -3.45 -7.67 16.69
CA SER A 210 -2.29 -7.60 15.78
C SER A 210 -1.71 -8.97 15.43
N ASP A 211 -2.18 -9.54 14.32
CA ASP A 211 -1.41 -10.47 13.49
C ASP A 211 -1.94 -10.42 12.05
N GLN A 212 -1.10 -9.97 11.10
CA GLN A 212 -1.47 -9.95 9.67
C GLN A 212 -1.42 -11.36 9.08
N ASN A 213 -2.48 -12.12 9.33
CA ASN A 213 -2.69 -13.44 8.73
C ASN A 213 -3.84 -13.37 7.70
N VAL A 214 -3.76 -14.18 6.65
CA VAL A 214 -4.83 -14.37 5.65
C VAL A 214 -6.18 -14.73 6.31
N PHE A 215 -6.14 -15.34 7.50
CA PHE A 215 -7.32 -15.59 8.33
C PHE A 215 -8.03 -14.31 8.81
N ASP A 216 -7.28 -13.29 9.23
CA ASP A 216 -7.85 -11.98 9.61
C ASP A 216 -8.40 -11.25 8.37
N SER A 217 -7.69 -11.29 7.24
CA SER A 217 -8.23 -10.76 5.97
C SER A 217 -9.58 -11.42 5.61
N LYS A 218 -9.72 -12.73 5.87
CA LYS A 218 -10.99 -13.47 5.68
C LYS A 218 -12.06 -13.09 6.71
N LYS A 219 -11.70 -12.85 7.98
CA LYS A 219 -12.59 -12.31 9.04
C LYS A 219 -13.13 -10.92 8.62
N LYS A 220 -12.24 -10.01 8.24
CA LYS A 220 -12.56 -8.64 7.78
C LYS A 220 -13.42 -8.64 6.51
N VAL A 221 -13.09 -9.44 5.49
CA VAL A 221 -13.93 -9.59 4.29
C VAL A 221 -15.32 -10.14 4.63
N LYS A 222 -15.43 -11.08 5.57
CA LYS A 222 -16.74 -11.59 6.02
C LYS A 222 -17.56 -10.51 6.73
N LEU A 223 -16.94 -9.69 7.58
CA LEU A 223 -17.59 -8.55 8.24
C LEU A 223 -18.07 -7.50 7.23
N MET A 224 -17.25 -7.16 6.23
CA MET A 224 -17.62 -6.24 5.15
C MET A 224 -18.56 -6.86 4.09
N SER A 225 -18.94 -8.12 4.26
CA SER A 225 -19.97 -8.81 3.47
C SER A 225 -21.21 -9.16 4.31
N ALA A 226 -21.34 -8.59 5.51
CA ALA A 226 -22.52 -8.73 6.34
C ALA A 226 -23.65 -7.85 5.79
N GLU A 227 -24.88 -8.38 5.80
CA GLU A 227 -26.07 -7.71 5.27
C GLU A 227 -26.27 -6.32 5.90
N GLY A 228 -26.52 -5.33 5.06
CA GLY A 228 -26.70 -3.93 5.45
C GLY A 228 -25.40 -3.13 5.64
N VAL A 229 -24.21 -3.75 5.53
CA VAL A 229 -22.94 -3.00 5.48
C VAL A 229 -22.79 -2.31 4.13
N GLU A 230 -23.29 -2.91 3.05
CA GLU A 230 -23.30 -2.33 1.71
C GLU A 230 -24.01 -0.98 1.64
N TYR A 231 -25.04 -0.76 2.46
CA TYR A 231 -25.76 0.52 2.58
C TYR A 231 -25.02 1.59 3.40
N LYS A 232 -23.82 1.31 3.89
CA LYS A 232 -22.97 2.30 4.59
C LYS A 232 -21.81 2.78 3.74
N LEU A 233 -21.57 2.18 2.57
CA LEU A 233 -20.36 2.33 1.80
C LEU A 233 -20.64 2.97 0.43
N ALA A 234 -19.74 3.85 -0.01
CA ALA A 234 -19.81 4.45 -1.33
C ALA A 234 -19.55 3.40 -2.43
N LYS A 235 -20.05 3.65 -3.65
CA LYS A 235 -19.92 2.73 -4.80
C LYS A 235 -18.45 2.35 -5.09
N LYS A 236 -17.52 3.31 -4.99
CA LYS A 236 -16.07 3.09 -5.15
C LYS A 236 -15.46 2.26 -4.01
N GLN A 237 -15.94 2.43 -2.78
CA GLN A 237 -15.51 1.61 -1.63
C GLN A 237 -15.97 0.15 -1.79
N LEU A 238 -17.21 -0.07 -2.22
CA LEU A 238 -17.73 -1.41 -2.56
C LEU A 238 -16.89 -2.08 -3.66
N GLN A 239 -16.55 -1.34 -4.72
CA GLN A 239 -15.69 -1.84 -5.78
C GLN A 239 -14.29 -2.23 -5.27
N ALA A 240 -13.68 -1.43 -4.38
CA ALA A 240 -12.41 -1.75 -3.74
C ALA A 240 -12.50 -3.02 -2.87
N ILE A 241 -13.60 -3.20 -2.14
CA ILE A 241 -13.87 -4.40 -1.35
C ILE A 241 -14.00 -5.63 -2.26
N ASP A 242 -14.68 -5.52 -3.40
CA ASP A 242 -14.84 -6.63 -4.33
C ASP A 242 -13.54 -7.00 -5.04
N PHE A 243 -12.68 -6.02 -5.37
CA PHE A 243 -11.30 -6.29 -5.79
C PHE A 243 -10.53 -7.07 -4.71
N ASN A 244 -10.64 -6.66 -3.44
CA ASN A 244 -9.99 -7.33 -2.32
C ASN A 244 -10.54 -8.75 -2.09
N LYS A 245 -11.84 -9.00 -2.31
CA LYS A 245 -12.43 -10.36 -2.32
C LYS A 245 -11.81 -11.24 -3.40
N ALA A 246 -11.65 -10.72 -4.62
CA ALA A 246 -11.04 -11.47 -5.73
C ALA A 246 -9.56 -11.79 -5.46
N LEU A 247 -8.79 -10.82 -4.97
CA LEU A 247 -7.40 -11.02 -4.53
C LEU A 247 -7.30 -12.04 -3.37
N LEU A 248 -8.16 -11.95 -2.36
CA LEU A 248 -8.18 -12.91 -1.25
C LEU A 248 -8.51 -14.32 -1.75
N ALA A 249 -9.43 -14.48 -2.71
CA ALA A 249 -9.70 -15.76 -3.34
C ALA A 249 -8.46 -16.32 -4.07
N MET A 250 -7.73 -15.49 -4.82
CA MET A 250 -6.45 -15.87 -5.45
C MET A 250 -5.40 -16.33 -4.42
N TYR A 251 -5.17 -15.54 -3.37
CA TYR A 251 -4.17 -15.86 -2.33
C TYR A 251 -4.56 -17.07 -1.47
N THR A 252 -5.84 -17.30 -1.24
CA THR A 252 -6.37 -18.51 -0.55
C THR A 252 -6.55 -19.72 -1.48
N ASN A 253 -6.05 -19.66 -2.72
CA ASN A 253 -6.09 -20.72 -3.72
C ASN A 253 -7.50 -21.17 -4.14
N GLN A 254 -8.48 -20.27 -4.06
CA GLN A 254 -9.88 -20.47 -4.47
C GLN A 254 -10.09 -20.01 -5.92
N ALA A 255 -9.46 -20.74 -6.86
CA ALA A 255 -9.36 -20.37 -8.27
C ALA A 255 -10.69 -20.01 -8.95
N ASP A 256 -11.72 -20.85 -8.78
CA ASP A 256 -13.02 -20.64 -9.43
C ASP A 256 -13.80 -19.45 -8.84
N GLN A 257 -13.64 -19.20 -7.55
CA GLN A 257 -14.21 -18.01 -6.89
C GLN A 257 -13.48 -16.75 -7.35
N CYS A 258 -12.15 -16.79 -7.48
CA CYS A 258 -11.36 -15.70 -8.05
C CYS A 258 -11.83 -15.37 -9.46
N ARG A 259 -11.92 -16.38 -10.35
CA ARG A 259 -12.45 -16.22 -11.72
C ARG A 259 -13.84 -15.57 -11.71
N LYS A 260 -14.79 -16.14 -10.96
CA LYS A 260 -16.18 -15.64 -10.91
C LYS A 260 -16.26 -14.19 -10.43
N LEU A 261 -15.51 -13.82 -9.39
CA LEU A 261 -15.48 -12.45 -8.87
C LEU A 261 -14.86 -11.48 -9.89
N SER A 262 -13.73 -11.84 -10.49
CA SER A 262 -13.06 -11.01 -11.49
C SER A 262 -13.88 -10.83 -12.77
N SER A 263 -14.55 -11.88 -13.27
CA SER A 263 -15.47 -11.74 -14.41
C SER A 263 -16.69 -10.88 -14.07
N SER A 264 -17.23 -10.98 -12.84
CA SER A 264 -18.30 -10.08 -12.37
C SER A 264 -17.84 -8.62 -12.35
N LEU A 265 -16.66 -8.35 -11.78
CA LEU A 265 -16.06 -7.01 -11.76
C LEU A 265 -15.81 -6.46 -13.17
N GLN A 266 -15.34 -7.30 -14.10
CA GLN A 266 -15.16 -6.92 -15.50
C GLN A 266 -16.49 -6.63 -16.19
N SER A 267 -17.56 -7.39 -15.91
CA SER A 267 -18.88 -7.11 -16.50
C SER A 267 -19.50 -5.79 -15.99
N GLN A 268 -19.16 -5.37 -14.76
CA GLN A 268 -19.59 -4.09 -14.19
C GLN A 268 -18.79 -2.89 -14.70
N ASN A 269 -17.51 -3.08 -15.05
CA ASN A 269 -16.67 -2.04 -15.65
C ASN A 269 -15.69 -2.68 -16.66
N PRO A 270 -16.10 -2.83 -17.94
CA PRO A 270 -15.32 -3.55 -18.94
C PRO A 270 -13.96 -2.94 -19.27
N GLY A 271 -13.81 -1.61 -19.15
CA GLY A 271 -12.56 -0.92 -19.47
C GLY A 271 -11.55 -0.86 -18.31
N HIS A 272 -11.92 -1.30 -17.12
CA HIS A 272 -11.02 -1.26 -15.97
C HIS A 272 -9.97 -2.38 -16.06
N PRO A 273 -8.65 -2.14 -15.86
CA PRO A 273 -7.62 -3.15 -16.07
C PRO A 273 -7.49 -4.17 -14.92
N ARG A 274 -7.72 -3.77 -13.66
CA ARG A 274 -7.54 -4.66 -12.48
C ARG A 274 -8.26 -6.03 -12.54
N PRO A 275 -9.53 -6.17 -12.95
CA PRO A 275 -10.19 -7.48 -13.05
C PRO A 275 -9.44 -8.44 -13.98
N VAL A 276 -8.90 -7.93 -15.10
CA VAL A 276 -8.12 -8.71 -16.06
C VAL A 276 -6.76 -9.07 -15.49
N LEU A 277 -6.06 -8.11 -14.86
CA LEU A 277 -4.78 -8.37 -14.19
C LEU A 277 -4.89 -9.46 -13.10
N ILE A 278 -6.01 -9.52 -12.37
CA ILE A 278 -6.27 -10.59 -11.38
C ILE A 278 -6.50 -11.95 -12.07
N GLN A 279 -7.24 -12.00 -13.19
CA GLN A 279 -7.42 -13.24 -13.97
C GLN A 279 -6.09 -13.74 -14.55
N VAL A 280 -5.28 -12.83 -15.09
CA VAL A 280 -3.93 -13.08 -15.60
C VAL A 280 -3.02 -13.62 -14.50
N ALA A 281 -3.02 -13.01 -13.31
CA ALA A 281 -2.26 -13.49 -12.16
C ALA A 281 -2.70 -14.91 -11.72
N GLN A 282 -4.01 -15.20 -11.72
CA GLN A 282 -4.54 -16.54 -11.46
C GLN A 282 -4.10 -17.56 -12.53
N LEU A 283 -4.15 -17.20 -13.81
CA LEU A 283 -3.65 -18.05 -14.92
C LEU A 283 -2.16 -18.33 -14.79
N CYS A 284 -1.35 -17.34 -14.38
CA CYS A 284 0.08 -17.52 -14.12
C CYS A 284 0.35 -18.47 -12.93
N ARG A 285 -0.47 -18.42 -11.86
CA ARG A 285 -0.39 -19.40 -10.75
C ARG A 285 -0.76 -20.82 -11.22
N GLU A 286 -1.64 -20.93 -12.20
CA GLU A 286 -2.02 -22.19 -12.87
C GLU A 286 -1.05 -22.60 -14.00
N LYS A 287 0.06 -21.87 -14.20
CA LYS A 287 1.06 -22.06 -15.27
C LYS A 287 0.51 -21.93 -16.71
N GLN A 288 -0.67 -21.33 -16.88
CA GLN A 288 -1.30 -21.08 -18.18
C GLN A 288 -0.79 -19.77 -18.82
N HIS A 289 0.52 -19.63 -19.00
CA HIS A 289 1.14 -18.37 -19.42
C HIS A 289 0.71 -17.90 -20.82
N SER A 290 0.51 -18.82 -21.78
CA SER A 290 0.01 -18.48 -23.13
C SER A 290 -1.36 -17.79 -23.08
N ARG A 291 -2.30 -18.36 -22.33
CA ARG A 291 -3.65 -17.78 -22.11
C ARG A 291 -3.61 -16.47 -21.35
N ALA A 292 -2.67 -16.32 -20.41
CA ALA A 292 -2.47 -15.07 -19.69
C ALA A 292 -2.01 -13.95 -20.65
N ILE A 293 -1.13 -14.26 -21.61
CA ILE A 293 -0.69 -13.33 -22.67
C ILE A 293 -1.83 -13.03 -23.66
N GLU A 294 -2.56 -14.05 -24.14
CA GLU A 294 -3.72 -13.89 -25.03
C GLU A 294 -4.77 -12.93 -24.43
N LEU A 295 -5.07 -13.11 -23.13
CA LEU A 295 -6.03 -12.27 -22.40
C LEU A 295 -5.55 -10.82 -22.22
N LEU A 296 -4.25 -10.61 -21.97
CA LEU A 296 -3.67 -9.26 -21.92
C LEU A 296 -3.70 -8.58 -23.30
N GLN A 297 -3.34 -9.30 -24.37
CA GLN A 297 -3.35 -8.80 -25.74
C GLN A 297 -4.77 -8.38 -26.15
N GLN A 298 -5.75 -9.28 -26.02
CA GLN A 298 -7.16 -8.99 -26.30
C GLN A 298 -7.65 -7.75 -25.55
N PHE A 299 -7.31 -7.62 -24.26
CA PHE A 299 -7.73 -6.48 -23.46
C PHE A 299 -7.04 -5.17 -23.88
N SER A 300 -5.75 -5.22 -24.24
CA SER A 300 -5.00 -4.08 -24.77
C SER A 300 -5.58 -3.57 -26.10
N ASP A 301 -5.97 -4.48 -26.99
CA ASP A 301 -6.53 -4.13 -28.30
C ASP A 301 -7.94 -3.53 -28.19
N GLN A 302 -8.70 -3.95 -27.17
CA GLN A 302 -10.05 -3.45 -26.89
C GLN A 302 -10.07 -2.14 -26.08
N ASN A 303 -9.00 -1.81 -25.35
CA ASN A 303 -8.97 -0.68 -24.40
C ASN A 303 -7.68 0.16 -24.53
N PRO A 304 -7.57 1.02 -25.56
CA PRO A 304 -6.36 1.81 -25.83
C PRO A 304 -5.85 2.63 -24.64
N GLU A 305 -6.74 3.21 -23.83
CA GLU A 305 -6.37 4.03 -22.66
C GLU A 305 -5.59 3.25 -21.59
N SER A 306 -5.80 1.94 -21.48
CA SER A 306 -5.07 1.07 -20.54
C SER A 306 -3.95 0.27 -21.23
N ALA A 307 -3.80 0.37 -22.55
CA ALA A 307 -2.90 -0.47 -23.34
C ALA A 307 -1.45 -0.38 -22.87
N SER A 308 -0.91 0.82 -22.59
CA SER A 308 0.48 1.00 -22.14
C SER A 308 0.79 0.19 -20.87
N GLY A 309 -0.06 0.27 -19.83
CA GLY A 309 0.14 -0.48 -18.58
C GLY A 309 -0.05 -2.00 -18.73
N ILE A 310 -0.93 -2.41 -19.64
CA ILE A 310 -1.17 -3.82 -19.96
C ILE A 310 0.02 -4.41 -20.73
N LYS A 311 0.56 -3.69 -21.71
CA LYS A 311 1.78 -4.06 -22.45
C LYS A 311 3.01 -4.14 -21.55
N LEU A 312 3.17 -3.23 -20.58
CA LEU A 312 4.22 -3.36 -19.55
C LEU A 312 4.08 -4.67 -18.76
N THR A 313 2.85 -5.07 -18.41
CA THR A 313 2.58 -6.35 -17.74
C THR A 313 2.90 -7.55 -18.64
N MET A 314 2.61 -7.47 -19.94
CA MET A 314 2.96 -8.50 -20.93
C MET A 314 4.47 -8.66 -21.07
N ALA A 315 5.22 -7.55 -21.17
CA ALA A 315 6.68 -7.58 -21.24
C ALA A 315 7.28 -8.20 -19.98
N GLN A 316 6.79 -7.81 -18.79
CA GLN A 316 7.20 -8.43 -17.52
C GLN A 316 6.92 -9.94 -17.48
N LEU A 317 5.80 -10.40 -18.03
CA LEU A 317 5.44 -11.81 -18.11
C LEU A 317 6.30 -12.58 -19.13
N TYR A 318 6.71 -11.96 -20.24
CA TYR A 318 7.69 -12.53 -21.16
C TYR A 318 9.08 -12.66 -20.52
N LEU A 319 9.53 -11.66 -19.77
CA LEU A 319 10.81 -11.71 -19.04
C LEU A 319 10.85 -12.82 -17.98
N VAL A 320 9.76 -13.03 -17.25
CA VAL A 320 9.64 -14.14 -16.28
C VAL A 320 9.72 -15.53 -16.96
N GLN A 321 9.37 -15.62 -18.24
CA GLN A 321 9.51 -16.83 -19.06
C GLN A 321 10.88 -16.94 -19.77
N GLY A 322 11.78 -15.95 -19.62
CA GLY A 322 13.04 -15.88 -20.34
C GLY A 322 12.93 -15.49 -21.82
N HIS A 323 11.77 -14.97 -22.25
CA HIS A 323 11.55 -14.53 -23.63
C HIS A 323 11.91 -13.04 -23.80
N VAL A 324 13.21 -12.73 -23.66
CA VAL A 324 13.72 -11.34 -23.63
C VAL A 324 13.41 -10.58 -24.92
N THR A 325 13.63 -11.19 -26.09
CA THR A 325 13.32 -10.58 -27.40
C THR A 325 11.86 -10.15 -27.53
N LYS A 326 10.91 -11.04 -27.20
CA LYS A 326 9.47 -10.72 -27.20
C LYS A 326 9.11 -9.62 -26.19
N ALA A 327 9.81 -9.53 -25.06
CA ALA A 327 9.62 -8.44 -24.12
C ALA A 327 10.09 -7.10 -24.72
N CYS A 328 11.24 -7.07 -25.40
CA CYS A 328 11.71 -5.91 -26.14
C CYS A 328 10.70 -5.47 -27.22
N ASP A 329 10.17 -6.39 -28.02
CA ASP A 329 9.16 -6.09 -29.06
C ASP A 329 7.91 -5.42 -28.46
N VAL A 330 7.38 -5.98 -27.37
CA VAL A 330 6.21 -5.42 -26.67
C VAL A 330 6.52 -4.03 -26.13
N LEU A 331 7.69 -3.82 -25.50
CA LEU A 331 8.09 -2.50 -24.99
C LEU A 331 8.27 -1.46 -26.10
N ARG A 332 8.87 -1.83 -27.25
CA ARG A 332 8.99 -0.94 -28.42
C ARG A 332 7.63 -0.50 -28.97
N SER A 333 6.60 -1.33 -28.81
CA SER A 333 5.23 -1.01 -29.23
C SER A 333 4.48 -0.01 -28.32
N ILE A 334 5.14 0.54 -27.28
CA ILE A 334 4.58 1.54 -26.36
C ILE A 334 5.14 2.92 -26.70
N GLU A 335 4.55 3.58 -27.70
CA GLU A 335 4.99 4.91 -28.18
C GLU A 335 5.05 5.96 -27.05
N GLU A 336 4.12 5.92 -26.09
CA GLU A 336 4.06 6.83 -24.92
C GLU A 336 5.37 6.90 -24.10
N PHE A 337 6.09 5.77 -24.01
CA PHE A 337 7.28 5.64 -23.18
C PHE A 337 8.59 5.50 -23.98
N LYS A 338 8.51 5.41 -25.31
CA LYS A 338 9.61 5.10 -26.24
C LYS A 338 10.90 5.88 -26.00
N HIS A 339 10.79 7.19 -25.77
CA HIS A 339 11.94 8.07 -25.54
C HIS A 339 12.19 8.44 -24.07
N LYS A 340 11.46 7.83 -23.11
CA LYS A 340 11.70 8.05 -21.67
C LYS A 340 12.96 7.30 -21.24
N SER A 341 13.82 7.94 -20.44
CA SER A 341 15.12 7.37 -20.00
C SER A 341 15.01 5.98 -19.37
N GLY A 342 13.93 5.70 -18.63
CA GLY A 342 13.68 4.37 -18.06
C GLY A 342 13.42 3.28 -19.10
N MET A 343 12.71 3.60 -20.18
CA MET A 343 12.45 2.66 -21.29
C MET A 343 13.72 2.40 -22.10
N ILE A 344 14.47 3.47 -22.42
CA ILE A 344 15.77 3.39 -23.09
C ILE A 344 16.73 2.50 -22.28
N SER A 345 16.87 2.77 -20.99
CA SER A 345 17.75 2.00 -20.09
C SER A 345 17.34 0.52 -20.00
N ALA A 346 16.03 0.22 -19.91
CA ALA A 346 15.53 -1.15 -19.90
C ALA A 346 15.83 -1.88 -21.22
N LEU A 347 15.50 -1.28 -22.37
CA LEU A 347 15.75 -1.87 -23.69
C LEU A 347 17.24 -2.10 -23.94
N VAL A 348 18.10 -1.11 -23.70
CA VAL A 348 19.56 -1.24 -23.85
C VAL A 348 20.12 -2.34 -22.95
N THR A 349 19.63 -2.46 -21.72
CA THR A 349 20.06 -3.51 -20.77
C THR A 349 19.66 -4.91 -21.27
N MET A 350 18.44 -5.05 -21.79
CA MET A 350 17.93 -6.33 -22.30
C MET A 350 18.62 -6.75 -23.61
N TYR A 351 18.83 -5.82 -24.55
CA TYR A 351 19.61 -6.11 -25.76
C TYR A 351 21.07 -6.44 -25.45
N SER A 352 21.67 -5.79 -24.43
CA SER A 352 23.01 -6.16 -23.94
C SER A 352 23.07 -7.56 -23.35
N HIS A 353 21.98 -8.06 -22.77
CA HIS A 353 21.90 -9.42 -22.23
C HIS A 353 21.83 -10.47 -23.33
N GLU A 354 21.11 -10.18 -24.42
CA GLU A 354 21.02 -11.05 -25.61
C GLU A 354 22.21 -10.88 -26.58
N GLU A 355 23.24 -10.11 -26.20
CA GLU A 355 24.40 -9.74 -27.02
C GLU A 355 24.06 -8.99 -28.33
N ASP A 356 22.82 -8.50 -28.49
CA ASP A 356 22.36 -7.69 -29.62
C ASP A 356 22.76 -6.21 -29.45
N ILE A 357 24.06 -5.96 -29.61
CA ILE A 357 24.65 -4.63 -29.44
C ILE A 357 24.13 -3.64 -30.49
N ASP A 358 23.76 -4.11 -31.69
CA ASP A 358 23.30 -3.25 -32.77
C ASP A 358 21.87 -2.73 -32.51
N SER A 359 20.95 -3.57 -32.00
CA SER A 359 19.64 -3.09 -31.53
C SER A 359 19.75 -2.14 -30.33
N ALA A 360 20.72 -2.36 -29.42
CA ALA A 360 20.97 -1.43 -28.32
C ALA A 360 21.44 -0.05 -28.82
N ILE A 361 22.29 -0.02 -29.85
CA ILE A 361 22.75 1.22 -30.49
C ILE A 361 21.62 1.90 -31.27
N ASP A 362 20.75 1.15 -31.94
CA ASP A 362 19.54 1.67 -32.61
C ASP A 362 18.60 2.37 -31.61
N VAL A 363 18.37 1.80 -30.42
CA VAL A 363 17.58 2.44 -29.35
C VAL A 363 18.21 3.77 -28.90
N PHE A 364 19.54 3.81 -28.70
CA PHE A 364 20.23 5.08 -28.39
C PHE A 364 20.07 6.09 -29.52
N LYS A 365 20.28 5.67 -30.77
CA LYS A 365 20.19 6.54 -31.95
C LYS A 365 18.82 7.19 -32.08
N GLN A 366 17.73 6.40 -32.06
CA GLN A 366 16.37 6.90 -32.16
C GLN A 366 16.02 7.88 -31.03
N ALA A 367 16.53 7.65 -29.82
CA ALA A 367 16.33 8.56 -28.71
C ALA A 367 17.15 9.85 -28.85
N ILE A 368 18.41 9.78 -29.29
CA ILE A 368 19.26 10.96 -29.55
C ILE A 368 18.63 11.82 -30.65
N GLU A 369 18.19 11.24 -31.76
CA GLU A 369 17.54 11.96 -32.87
C GLU A 369 16.28 12.70 -32.41
N HIS A 370 15.43 12.06 -31.59
CA HIS A 370 14.26 12.69 -30.99
C HIS A 370 14.64 13.87 -30.07
N TYR A 371 15.55 13.66 -29.12
CA TYR A 371 16.02 14.72 -28.21
C TYR A 371 16.74 15.86 -28.95
N GLN A 372 17.45 15.58 -30.04
CA GLN A 372 18.08 16.58 -30.90
C GLN A 372 17.03 17.42 -31.65
N SER A 373 15.89 16.83 -32.03
CA SER A 373 14.80 17.54 -32.70
C SER A 373 13.94 18.40 -31.77
N GLU A 374 13.66 17.94 -30.55
CA GLU A 374 12.82 18.69 -29.60
C GLU A 374 13.62 19.66 -28.72
N GLN A 375 14.77 19.23 -28.19
CA GLN A 375 15.53 19.98 -27.17
C GLN A 375 17.05 19.82 -27.36
N PRO A 376 17.60 20.32 -28.49
CA PRO A 376 19.04 20.23 -28.78
C PRO A 376 19.87 20.92 -27.70
N GLY A 377 20.95 20.27 -27.28
CA GLY A 377 21.85 20.78 -26.24
C GLY A 377 21.31 20.74 -24.80
N SER A 378 20.09 20.21 -24.58
CA SER A 378 19.58 19.99 -23.23
C SER A 378 20.46 19.02 -22.43
N ALA A 379 20.46 19.15 -21.10
CA ALA A 379 21.26 18.27 -20.23
C ALA A 379 20.90 16.77 -20.43
N ALA A 380 19.64 16.46 -20.71
CA ALA A 380 19.18 15.11 -21.04
C ALA A 380 19.74 14.60 -22.37
N HIS A 381 19.71 15.42 -23.43
CA HIS A 381 20.31 15.12 -24.73
C HIS A 381 21.83 14.84 -24.60
N LEU A 382 22.56 15.76 -23.95
CA LEU A 382 24.01 15.64 -23.78
C LEU A 382 24.41 14.43 -22.92
N ALA A 383 23.64 14.11 -21.88
CA ALA A 383 23.85 12.90 -21.08
C ALA A 383 23.61 11.63 -21.89
N LEU A 384 22.54 11.59 -22.70
CA LEU A 384 22.20 10.43 -23.52
C LEU A 384 23.27 10.14 -24.59
N VAL A 385 23.79 11.18 -25.26
CA VAL A 385 24.91 11.04 -26.22
C VAL A 385 26.16 10.49 -25.52
N ARG A 386 26.49 10.98 -24.32
CA ARG A 386 27.63 10.48 -23.54
C ARG A 386 27.47 9.01 -23.14
N GLU A 387 26.28 8.60 -22.70
CA GLU A 387 26.01 7.19 -22.38
C GLU A 387 26.05 6.29 -23.61
N ALA A 388 25.55 6.75 -24.76
CA ALA A 388 25.66 6.02 -26.02
C ALA A 388 27.13 5.83 -26.45
N ALA A 389 27.98 6.85 -26.29
CA ALA A 389 29.40 6.76 -26.57
C ALA A 389 30.12 5.80 -25.59
N ASN A 390 29.84 5.89 -24.28
CA ASN A 390 30.35 4.96 -23.26
C ASN A 390 29.96 3.51 -23.59
N PHE A 391 28.72 3.29 -24.00
CA PHE A 391 28.22 1.99 -24.43
C PHE A 391 28.98 1.45 -25.64
N LYS A 392 29.11 2.27 -26.71
CA LYS A 392 29.87 1.93 -27.91
C LYS A 392 31.34 1.62 -27.61
N LEU A 393 32.00 2.36 -26.71
CA LEU A 393 33.36 2.05 -26.25
C LEU A 393 33.44 0.69 -25.56
N LYS A 394 32.52 0.41 -24.63
CA LYS A 394 32.48 -0.85 -23.87
C LYS A 394 32.36 -2.08 -24.78
N TYR A 395 31.55 -2.00 -25.84
CA TYR A 395 31.36 -3.08 -26.81
C TYR A 395 32.21 -2.95 -28.10
N GLY A 396 33.30 -2.17 -28.04
CA GLY A 396 34.33 -2.15 -29.09
C GLY A 396 33.99 -1.36 -30.37
N ARG A 397 32.83 -0.68 -30.44
CA ARG A 397 32.42 0.23 -31.54
C ARG A 397 33.15 1.58 -31.45
N LYS A 398 34.49 1.54 -31.32
CA LYS A 398 35.36 2.69 -30.99
C LYS A 398 35.21 3.88 -31.94
N LYS A 399 35.11 3.62 -33.26
CA LYS A 399 35.04 4.68 -34.29
C LYS A 399 33.76 5.51 -34.17
N GLU A 400 32.63 4.86 -33.89
CA GLU A 400 31.35 5.54 -33.70
C GLU A 400 31.35 6.33 -32.39
N ALA A 401 31.88 5.77 -31.30
CA ALA A 401 32.00 6.50 -30.04
C ALA A 401 32.87 7.76 -30.15
N ILE A 402 33.98 7.69 -30.91
CA ILE A 402 34.81 8.86 -31.21
C ILE A 402 34.00 9.92 -31.98
N SER A 403 33.20 9.51 -32.98
CA SER A 403 32.33 10.43 -33.72
C SER A 403 31.32 11.15 -32.81
N ASP A 404 30.65 10.40 -31.93
CA ASP A 404 29.69 10.95 -30.96
C ASP A 404 30.38 11.94 -29.98
N LEU A 405 31.53 11.56 -29.43
CA LEU A 405 32.30 12.39 -28.49
C LEU A 405 32.91 13.63 -29.16
N GLU A 406 33.33 13.55 -30.43
CA GLU A 406 33.75 14.72 -31.19
C GLU A 406 32.60 15.69 -31.42
N GLN A 407 31.40 15.20 -31.76
CA GLN A 407 30.21 16.04 -31.92
C GLN A 407 29.83 16.71 -30.60
N LEU A 408 29.90 15.96 -29.49
CA LEU A 408 29.64 16.46 -28.14
C LEU A 408 30.66 17.55 -27.72
N TRP A 409 31.95 17.33 -27.97
CA TRP A 409 33.00 18.30 -27.66
C TRP A 409 32.95 19.55 -28.56
N LYS A 410 32.59 19.42 -29.84
CA LYS A 410 32.35 20.56 -30.75
C LYS A 410 31.21 21.47 -30.27
N GLN A 411 30.20 20.91 -29.59
CA GLN A 411 29.09 21.68 -29.00
C GLN A 411 29.48 22.38 -27.68
N ASN A 412 30.41 21.80 -26.91
CA ASN A 412 30.92 22.42 -25.68
C ASN A 412 32.42 22.09 -25.49
N THR A 413 33.28 22.92 -26.06
CA THR A 413 34.75 22.73 -26.01
C THR A 413 35.33 22.88 -24.60
N ASN A 414 34.59 23.50 -23.69
CA ASN A 414 34.98 23.70 -22.29
C ASN A 414 34.66 22.49 -21.39
N ASP A 415 33.99 21.46 -21.91
CA ASP A 415 33.70 20.23 -21.16
C ASP A 415 34.94 19.32 -21.05
N VAL A 416 35.68 19.51 -19.96
CA VAL A 416 36.87 18.72 -19.59
C VAL A 416 36.56 17.23 -19.48
N HIS A 417 35.33 16.83 -19.09
CA HIS A 417 34.98 15.42 -18.94
C HIS A 417 34.80 14.74 -20.30
N THR A 418 34.10 15.40 -21.23
CA THR A 418 33.99 14.92 -22.62
C THR A 418 35.35 14.93 -23.32
N LEU A 419 36.20 15.94 -23.09
CA LEU A 419 37.56 15.97 -23.62
C LEU A 419 38.41 14.79 -23.11
N ALA A 420 38.35 14.48 -21.81
CA ALA A 420 39.05 13.34 -21.23
C ALA A 420 38.54 11.99 -21.80
N GLN A 421 37.23 11.84 -21.97
CA GLN A 421 36.62 10.67 -22.63
C GLN A 421 37.05 10.55 -24.09
N LEU A 422 37.09 11.66 -24.83
CA LEU A 422 37.52 11.70 -26.23
C LEU A 422 39.01 11.34 -26.38
N ILE A 423 39.88 11.84 -25.50
CA ILE A 423 41.30 11.45 -25.45
C ILE A 423 41.46 9.96 -25.13
N SER A 424 40.69 9.45 -24.17
CA SER A 424 40.68 8.01 -23.82
C SER A 424 40.23 7.16 -25.01
N ALA A 425 39.14 7.53 -25.68
CA ALA A 425 38.65 6.87 -26.89
C ALA A 425 39.70 6.89 -28.02
N TYR A 426 40.30 8.06 -28.28
CA TYR A 426 41.35 8.21 -29.29
C TYR A 426 42.61 7.40 -28.96
N SER A 427 43.02 7.30 -27.69
CA SER A 427 44.19 6.49 -27.30
C SER A 427 44.11 5.01 -27.76
N LEU A 428 42.90 4.51 -27.99
CA LEU A 428 42.60 3.14 -28.42
C LEU A 428 42.54 2.97 -29.96
N VAL A 429 42.75 4.04 -30.73
CA VAL A 429 42.59 4.10 -32.21
C VAL A 429 43.66 4.93 -32.91
N ASP A 430 43.96 6.14 -32.42
CA ASP A 430 44.92 7.11 -32.96
C ASP A 430 45.60 7.86 -31.80
N THR A 431 46.84 7.45 -31.50
CA THR A 431 47.62 7.99 -30.38
C THR A 431 48.09 9.43 -30.60
N ASP A 432 48.18 9.90 -31.85
CA ASP A 432 48.73 11.21 -32.14
C ASP A 432 47.66 12.29 -32.08
N LYS A 433 46.41 11.97 -32.48
CA LYS A 433 45.24 12.79 -32.12
C LYS A 433 45.00 12.83 -30.61
N ALA A 434 45.19 11.73 -29.88
CA ALA A 434 45.10 11.75 -28.42
C ALA A 434 46.10 12.75 -27.80
N LYS A 435 47.35 12.78 -28.28
CA LYS A 435 48.39 13.75 -27.87
C LYS A 435 48.10 15.20 -28.30
N SER A 436 47.40 15.42 -29.40
CA SER A 436 47.02 16.79 -29.80
C SER A 436 45.89 17.31 -28.92
N LEU A 437 44.88 16.49 -28.65
CA LEU A 437 43.75 16.82 -27.78
C LEU A 437 44.16 16.98 -26.30
N SER A 438 45.14 16.22 -25.81
CA SER A 438 45.62 16.37 -24.42
C SER A 438 46.22 17.74 -24.11
N LYS A 439 46.60 18.53 -25.13
CA LYS A 439 47.05 19.93 -24.95
C LYS A 439 45.92 20.89 -24.57
N HIS A 440 44.66 20.49 -24.76
CA HIS A 440 43.48 21.26 -24.36
C HIS A 440 43.01 20.95 -22.94
N LEU A 441 43.61 19.97 -22.25
CA LEU A 441 43.34 19.75 -20.83
C LEU A 441 43.93 20.91 -20.00
N PRO A 442 43.26 21.34 -18.92
CA PRO A 442 43.84 22.31 -17.99
C PRO A 442 45.13 21.78 -17.36
N SER A 443 46.07 22.67 -17.04
CA SER A 443 47.33 22.31 -16.37
C SER A 443 47.06 21.62 -15.03
N ALA A 444 48.00 20.77 -14.60
CA ALA A 444 47.98 20.21 -13.25
C ALA A 444 47.90 21.31 -12.17
N ASP A 445 48.57 22.45 -12.40
CA ASP A 445 48.59 23.60 -11.48
C ASP A 445 47.26 24.34 -11.39
N THR A 446 46.44 24.34 -12.44
CA THR A 446 45.08 24.93 -12.39
C THR A 446 44.02 23.94 -11.92
N MET A 447 44.33 22.64 -11.95
CA MET A 447 43.51 21.56 -11.38
C MET A 447 43.90 21.20 -9.94
N SER A 448 44.95 21.83 -9.38
CA SER A 448 45.27 21.68 -7.97
C SER A 448 44.20 22.38 -7.14
N PHE A 449 43.22 21.60 -6.71
CA PHE A 449 42.61 21.83 -5.40
C PHE A 449 43.75 22.02 -4.38
N ASN A 450 43.59 22.94 -3.42
CA ASN A 450 44.53 23.10 -2.30
C ASN A 450 44.48 21.86 -1.38
N VAL A 451 45.03 20.76 -1.88
CA VAL A 451 45.17 19.47 -1.24
C VAL A 451 46.62 19.41 -0.83
N ASP A 452 46.84 19.66 0.47
CA ASP A 452 48.13 19.46 1.10
C ASP A 452 48.49 17.97 0.98
N VAL A 453 49.49 17.68 0.14
CA VAL A 453 49.92 16.31 -0.17
C VAL A 453 50.55 15.68 1.07
N ASP A 454 51.29 16.47 1.88
CA ASP A 454 51.84 16.01 3.15
C ASP A 454 50.71 15.71 4.15
N GLU A 455 49.66 16.53 4.23
CA GLU A 455 48.49 16.21 5.07
C GLU A 455 47.76 14.96 4.59
N LEU A 456 47.62 14.76 3.27
CA LEU A 456 46.92 13.60 2.71
C LEU A 456 47.70 12.29 2.87
N GLU A 457 49.02 12.30 2.66
CA GLU A 457 49.90 11.13 2.84
C GLU A 457 50.07 10.77 4.33
N ASN A 458 50.07 11.76 5.23
CA ASN A 458 50.04 11.52 6.67
C ASN A 458 48.61 11.27 7.22
N SER A 459 47.57 11.47 6.41
CA SER A 459 46.20 11.16 6.81
C SER A 459 46.02 9.65 6.92
N HIS A 460 45.40 9.20 8.01
CA HIS A 460 45.06 7.79 8.17
C HIS A 460 43.90 7.49 7.21
N GLY A 461 44.21 6.85 6.08
CA GLY A 461 43.33 6.69 4.92
C GLY A 461 41.90 6.25 5.28
N ALA A 462 40.94 6.83 4.56
CA ALA A 462 39.49 6.92 4.82
C ALA A 462 38.79 5.84 5.69
N THR A 463 39.11 5.77 6.99
CA THR A 463 38.27 5.07 7.99
C THR A 463 37.08 5.95 8.40
N TYR A 464 36.08 6.03 7.52
CA TYR A 464 34.67 6.38 7.78
C TYR A 464 34.38 7.37 8.95
N VAL A 465 34.99 8.56 8.94
CA VAL A 465 34.67 9.60 9.92
C VAL A 465 33.30 10.21 9.59
N ARG A 466 32.27 9.74 10.29
CA ARG A 466 30.87 10.16 10.19
C ARG A 466 30.71 11.62 10.65
N LYS A 467 31.00 12.59 9.77
CA LYS A 467 30.79 14.03 10.02
C LYS A 467 29.33 14.27 10.40
N LYS A 468 29.07 14.58 11.68
CA LYS A 468 27.82 15.25 12.08
C LYS A 468 27.88 16.69 11.57
N ALA A 469 26.82 17.12 10.88
CA ALA A 469 26.71 18.48 10.38
C ALA A 469 26.83 19.49 11.52
N ALA A 470 27.67 20.51 11.33
CA ALA A 470 27.72 21.67 12.20
C ALA A 470 26.48 22.55 11.92
N LYS A 471 25.79 22.96 12.99
CA LYS A 471 24.57 23.77 12.89
C LYS A 471 24.95 25.23 12.62
N VAL A 472 24.36 25.82 11.57
CA VAL A 472 24.51 27.24 11.25
C VAL A 472 23.77 28.10 12.27
N VAL A 473 24.50 29.06 12.84
CA VAL A 473 24.06 30.31 13.49
C VAL A 473 25.21 31.28 13.18
N GLY A 474 25.03 32.50 12.68
CA GLY A 474 23.89 33.40 12.80
C GLY A 474 24.42 34.70 13.41
N GLU A 475 24.94 35.57 12.54
CA GLU A 475 25.37 36.97 12.72
C GLU A 475 25.97 37.46 14.06
N SER A 476 27.25 37.87 14.02
CA SER A 476 27.68 39.17 14.56
C SER A 476 29.01 39.64 13.94
N LEU A 477 29.09 40.94 13.66
CA LEU A 477 30.22 41.62 12.97
C LEU A 477 31.44 41.86 13.90
N PRO A 478 32.62 42.19 13.37
CA PRO A 478 33.91 41.84 13.99
C PRO A 478 34.45 42.88 14.97
N LYS A 479 35.45 42.47 15.77
CA LYS A 479 36.42 43.36 16.41
C LYS A 479 37.83 42.78 16.44
N GLU A 480 38.80 43.67 16.60
CA GLU A 480 40.14 43.59 16.03
C GLU A 480 41.16 42.71 16.78
N GLN A 481 42.30 42.51 16.12
CA GLN A 481 43.50 41.87 16.62
C GLN A 481 44.15 42.70 17.76
N GLY A 482 44.71 42.03 18.77
CA GLY A 482 45.32 42.72 19.91
C GLY A 482 46.15 41.82 20.83
N GLN A 483 47.37 41.51 20.38
CA GLN A 483 48.58 41.17 21.16
C GLN A 483 48.63 40.00 22.16
N ASP A 484 49.85 39.48 22.27
CA ASP A 484 50.32 38.33 23.03
C ASP A 484 49.99 38.31 24.53
N GLU A 485 49.65 37.13 25.06
CA GLU A 485 50.17 36.66 26.35
C GLU A 485 50.15 35.11 26.48
N ILE A 486 51.34 34.54 26.68
CA ILE A 486 51.67 33.38 27.52
C ILE A 486 50.64 32.21 27.59
N LYS A 487 50.97 31.09 26.92
CA LYS A 487 50.24 29.80 26.99
C LYS A 487 50.20 29.17 28.41
N LYS A 488 49.31 29.65 29.28
CA LYS A 488 48.93 28.93 30.53
C LYS A 488 48.15 27.65 30.17
N LYS A 489 48.79 26.48 30.27
CA LYS A 489 48.16 25.16 30.08
C LYS A 489 46.96 24.99 31.02
N LYS A 490 45.73 25.13 30.51
CA LYS A 490 44.50 24.81 31.27
C LYS A 490 44.53 23.33 31.67
N LYS A 491 44.62 23.07 32.99
CA LYS A 491 44.50 21.71 33.55
C LYS A 491 43.18 21.08 33.04
N LYS A 492 43.25 19.91 32.38
CA LYS A 492 42.04 19.14 32.05
C LYS A 492 41.32 18.80 33.36
N LYS A 493 40.10 19.31 33.55
CA LYS A 493 39.24 18.90 34.68
C LYS A 493 38.99 17.39 34.55
N LYS A 494 39.32 16.60 35.57
CA LYS A 494 38.92 15.18 35.60
C LYS A 494 37.39 15.13 35.67
N GLY A 495 36.77 14.27 34.84
CA GLY A 495 35.32 14.09 34.85
C GLY A 495 34.83 13.60 36.21
N LYS A 496 33.62 14.01 36.62
CA LYS A 496 33.02 13.58 37.90
C LYS A 496 32.96 12.04 37.95
N LEU A 497 33.49 11.45 39.02
CA LEU A 497 33.36 10.02 39.26
C LEU A 497 31.94 9.68 39.77
N PRO A 498 31.47 8.43 39.63
CA PRO A 498 30.19 7.98 40.18
C PRO A 498 30.13 8.14 41.70
N LYS A 499 28.91 8.29 42.26
CA LYS A 499 28.69 8.57 43.69
C LYS A 499 29.27 7.54 44.67
N ASN A 500 29.48 6.28 44.23
CA ASN A 500 30.04 5.20 45.05
C ASN A 500 31.43 4.77 44.53
N TYR A 501 32.40 5.69 44.50
CA TYR A 501 33.78 5.38 44.14
C TYR A 501 34.66 5.16 45.38
N ASP A 502 35.14 3.94 45.58
CA ASP A 502 36.22 3.64 46.53
C ASP A 502 37.58 3.79 45.84
N PRO A 503 38.46 4.71 46.28
CA PRO A 503 39.78 4.92 45.70
C PRO A 503 40.79 3.78 45.92
N LYS A 504 40.50 2.77 46.75
CA LYS A 504 41.37 1.60 46.98
C LYS A 504 41.05 0.39 46.09
N ALA A 505 39.90 0.37 45.42
CA ALA A 505 39.53 -0.71 44.51
C ALA A 505 40.19 -0.53 43.13
N THR A 506 40.89 -1.56 42.64
CA THR A 506 41.41 -1.58 41.26
C THR A 506 40.25 -1.56 40.25
N PRO A 507 40.22 -0.64 39.27
CA PRO A 507 39.18 -0.62 38.25
C PRO A 507 39.17 -1.92 37.43
N ASP A 508 37.96 -2.38 37.09
CA ASP A 508 37.71 -3.53 36.20
C ASP A 508 38.57 -3.44 34.90
N PRO A 509 39.49 -4.40 34.65
CA PRO A 509 40.34 -4.41 33.45
C PRO A 509 39.57 -4.46 32.14
N GLU A 510 38.36 -5.04 32.14
CA GLU A 510 37.51 -5.18 30.96
C GLU A 510 36.57 -3.99 30.76
N ARG A 511 36.72 -2.92 31.56
CA ARG A 511 35.83 -1.75 31.52
C ARG A 511 35.81 -1.01 30.18
N TRP A 512 36.85 -1.16 29.37
CA TRP A 512 36.93 -0.58 28.02
C TRP A 512 36.16 -1.40 26.96
N LEU A 513 35.87 -2.68 27.23
CA LEU A 513 35.10 -3.54 26.33
C LEU A 513 33.59 -3.23 26.41
N PRO A 514 32.86 -3.34 25.28
CA PRO A 514 31.40 -3.39 25.27
C PRO A 514 30.87 -4.39 26.30
N MET A 515 29.79 -4.04 27.02
CA MET A 515 29.28 -4.84 28.14
C MET A 515 29.02 -6.32 27.79
N ARG A 516 28.70 -6.63 26.53
CA ARG A 516 28.42 -7.99 26.04
C ARG A 516 29.66 -8.87 25.89
N GLU A 517 30.84 -8.27 25.81
CA GLU A 517 32.13 -8.92 25.52
C GLU A 517 32.99 -9.13 26.78
N ARG A 518 32.47 -8.74 27.95
CA ARG A 518 33.12 -8.93 29.25
C ARG A 518 32.96 -10.36 29.72
N SER A 519 34.01 -10.94 30.28
CA SER A 519 34.06 -12.33 30.77
C SER A 519 32.99 -12.64 31.83
N TYR A 520 32.60 -11.64 32.63
CA TYR A 520 31.53 -11.77 33.62
C TYR A 520 30.11 -11.52 33.05
N TYR A 521 29.97 -11.14 31.78
CA TYR A 521 28.66 -10.91 31.15
C TYR A 521 27.94 -12.23 30.83
N ARG A 522 27.18 -12.72 31.81
CA ARG A 522 26.17 -13.76 31.55
C ARG A 522 24.91 -13.11 30.99
N GLY A 523 24.82 -13.06 29.66
CA GLY A 523 23.66 -12.51 28.94
C GLY A 523 22.32 -13.10 29.42
N LYS A 524 21.24 -12.31 29.30
CA LYS A 524 19.90 -12.68 29.78
C LYS A 524 19.46 -14.04 29.19
N LYS A 525 19.48 -15.09 30.03
CA LYS A 525 18.91 -16.40 29.68
C LYS A 525 17.43 -16.24 29.35
N LYS A 526 17.07 -16.36 28.07
CA LYS A 526 15.68 -16.59 27.64
C LYS A 526 15.23 -17.91 28.29
N GLY A 527 14.17 -17.85 29.10
CA GLY A 527 13.88 -18.87 30.11
C GLY A 527 13.43 -20.23 29.56
N LYS A 528 14.38 -21.14 29.28
CA LYS A 528 14.08 -22.58 29.20
C LYS A 528 13.93 -23.16 30.61
N LYS A 529 12.75 -23.02 31.23
CA LYS A 529 12.35 -23.83 32.41
C LYS A 529 10.83 -23.85 32.66
N LYS A 530 10.06 -24.55 31.81
CA LYS A 530 8.91 -25.34 32.27
C LYS A 530 8.47 -26.39 31.24
N GLU A 531 9.27 -27.43 31.11
CA GLU A 531 8.83 -28.67 30.47
C GLU A 531 9.37 -29.86 31.28
N GLN A 532 8.56 -30.92 31.40
CA GLN A 532 8.74 -32.10 32.25
C GLN A 532 8.77 -31.88 33.78
N ILE A 533 7.59 -32.00 34.39
CA ILE A 533 7.24 -32.96 35.46
C ILE A 533 5.71 -32.93 35.59
N GLY A 534 5.04 -34.09 35.65
CA GLY A 534 3.60 -34.19 36.00
C GLY A 534 2.69 -34.86 34.97
N LYS A 535 2.72 -36.20 34.96
CA LYS A 535 1.84 -37.15 34.26
C LYS A 535 0.36 -36.73 34.12
N GLY A 536 -0.23 -36.97 32.94
CA GLY A 536 -1.68 -37.00 32.71
C GLY A 536 -2.01 -37.55 31.30
N THR A 537 -2.83 -38.60 31.21
CA THR A 537 -3.07 -39.36 29.96
C THR A 537 -4.44 -39.04 29.34
N GLN A 538 -4.46 -38.58 28.08
CA GLN A 538 -5.31 -39.08 26.98
C GLN A 538 -5.06 -38.23 25.71
N GLY A 539 -5.21 -38.84 24.53
CA GLY A 539 -4.55 -38.36 23.31
C GLY A 539 -5.40 -37.52 22.36
N ALA A 540 -4.70 -36.78 21.48
CA ALA A 540 -5.16 -36.38 20.16
C ALA A 540 -3.96 -36.25 19.21
N THR A 541 -4.18 -36.43 17.92
CA THR A 541 -3.14 -36.64 16.90
C THR A 541 -2.39 -35.37 16.48
N ALA A 542 -1.12 -35.55 16.11
CA ALA A 542 -0.31 -34.48 15.51
C ALA A 542 -0.92 -33.93 14.22
N GLY A 543 -1.07 -32.61 14.15
CA GLY A 543 -1.23 -31.85 12.92
C GLY A 543 -0.06 -30.88 12.80
N ALA A 544 0.81 -31.07 11.80
CA ALA A 544 1.92 -30.17 11.57
C ALA A 544 1.41 -28.83 11.04
N SER A 545 1.54 -27.76 11.81
CA SER A 545 1.31 -26.40 11.31
C SER A 545 2.39 -26.05 10.28
N ALA A 546 2.02 -26.02 9.01
CA ALA A 546 2.84 -25.43 7.98
C ALA A 546 2.80 -23.90 8.11
N GLU A 547 3.90 -23.30 8.57
CA GLU A 547 4.12 -21.85 8.47
C GLU A 547 4.24 -21.46 6.99
N LEU A 548 3.11 -21.07 6.38
CA LEU A 548 3.06 -20.53 5.03
C LEU A 548 3.27 -19.01 5.06
N ASP A 549 4.53 -18.62 5.25
CA ASP A 549 5.03 -17.26 5.03
C ASP A 549 4.92 -16.90 3.54
N ALA A 550 3.93 -16.08 3.21
CA ALA A 550 3.62 -15.66 1.84
C ALA A 550 4.53 -14.53 1.31
N SER A 551 5.55 -14.10 2.06
CA SER A 551 6.48 -13.03 1.62
C SER A 551 7.59 -13.51 0.68
N LYS A 552 7.76 -14.83 0.51
CA LYS A 552 8.83 -15.41 -0.31
C LYS A 552 8.40 -15.68 -1.74
N THR A 553 8.70 -14.74 -2.62
CA THR A 553 8.81 -15.02 -4.07
C THR A 553 9.94 -16.02 -4.33
N ALA A 554 9.80 -16.83 -5.37
CA ALA A 554 10.73 -17.92 -5.65
C ALA A 554 12.12 -17.38 -6.04
N SER A 555 13.13 -17.63 -5.20
CA SER A 555 14.53 -17.47 -5.57
C SER A 555 14.95 -18.57 -6.54
N SER A 556 15.41 -18.19 -7.73
CA SER A 556 15.96 -19.13 -8.73
C SER A 556 17.13 -19.94 -8.15
N PRO A 557 17.31 -21.22 -8.55
CA PRO A 557 18.50 -21.98 -8.18
C PRO A 557 19.75 -21.39 -8.86
N PRO A 558 20.90 -21.29 -8.18
CA PRO A 558 22.13 -20.86 -8.82
C PRO A 558 22.65 -21.92 -9.80
N THR A 559 22.59 -21.62 -11.09
CA THR A 559 23.17 -22.44 -12.16
C THR A 559 24.66 -22.17 -12.33
N SER A 560 25.53 -23.08 -11.88
CA SER A 560 26.80 -23.46 -12.56
C SER A 560 27.67 -24.40 -11.70
N PRO A 561 28.17 -25.53 -12.23
CA PRO A 561 29.34 -26.22 -11.71
C PRO A 561 30.64 -25.70 -12.36
N ARG A 562 31.70 -25.52 -11.57
CA ARG A 562 33.09 -25.32 -12.04
C ARG A 562 34.01 -26.40 -11.42
N PRO A 563 35.20 -26.68 -11.97
CA PRO A 563 35.60 -28.07 -12.15
C PRO A 563 36.89 -28.49 -11.43
N GLY A 564 37.02 -29.81 -11.22
CA GLY A 564 38.31 -30.51 -11.25
C GLY A 564 39.10 -30.63 -9.94
N SER A 565 39.21 -31.87 -9.44
CA SER A 565 40.50 -32.58 -9.27
C SER A 565 40.23 -34.03 -8.84
N ALA A 566 41.20 -34.92 -9.06
CA ALA A 566 40.98 -36.37 -9.16
C ALA A 566 41.52 -37.18 -7.95
N SER A 567 41.33 -38.52 -8.05
CA SER A 567 41.67 -39.63 -7.13
C SER A 567 40.52 -40.12 -6.23
N GLY A 568 40.24 -41.42 -6.08
CA GLY A 568 40.73 -42.59 -6.83
C GLY A 568 40.35 -43.91 -6.11
N SER A 569 40.06 -44.99 -6.85
CA SER A 569 39.80 -46.38 -6.37
C SER A 569 38.54 -46.57 -5.47
N SER A 570 37.83 -47.72 -5.39
CA SER A 570 37.89 -49.00 -6.12
C SER A 570 36.59 -49.84 -5.92
N ALA A 571 36.41 -50.87 -6.76
CA ALA A 571 35.63 -52.11 -6.56
C ALA A 571 34.07 -52.09 -6.51
N ALA A 572 33.48 -52.87 -7.43
CA ALA A 572 32.16 -53.52 -7.29
C ALA A 572 32.33 -54.95 -6.72
N PRO A 573 31.25 -55.70 -6.38
CA PRO A 573 30.41 -56.43 -7.37
C PRO A 573 28.89 -56.16 -7.18
N ALA A 574 28.00 -56.25 -8.18
CA ALA A 574 27.46 -57.45 -8.86
C ALA A 574 26.83 -58.49 -7.90
N SER A 575 25.66 -59.09 -8.09
CA SER A 575 24.67 -59.21 -9.19
C SER A 575 23.27 -59.51 -8.57
N VAL A 576 22.11 -59.57 -9.24
CA VAL A 576 21.62 -60.52 -10.26
C VAL A 576 20.37 -59.95 -10.99
N VAL A 577 20.12 -60.40 -12.22
CA VAL A 577 19.11 -59.93 -13.18
C VAL A 577 17.83 -60.83 -13.20
N PRO A 578 16.62 -60.29 -13.46
CA PRO A 578 15.34 -61.04 -13.61
C PRO A 578 15.05 -61.42 -15.08
N PRO A 579 13.89 -62.01 -15.46
CA PRO A 579 12.78 -61.17 -15.98
C PRO A 579 11.34 -61.81 -15.97
N ARG A 580 10.38 -61.15 -16.67
CA ARG A 580 9.19 -61.71 -17.41
C ARG A 580 7.93 -62.15 -16.59
N GLN A 581 6.67 -62.00 -17.06
CA GLN A 581 6.12 -61.39 -18.31
C GLN A 581 4.61 -61.02 -18.25
N GLN A 582 4.22 -59.98 -19.00
CA GLN A 582 2.98 -59.77 -19.81
C GLN A 582 1.51 -59.84 -19.26
N LYS A 583 0.75 -58.82 -19.68
CA LYS A 583 -0.73 -58.72 -19.79
C LYS A 583 -1.31 -59.68 -20.87
N PRO A 584 -2.63 -59.98 -20.86
CA PRO A 584 -3.59 -59.25 -21.72
C PRO A 584 -4.93 -58.86 -21.04
N ALA A 585 -6.01 -58.61 -21.80
CA ALA A 585 -7.13 -57.69 -21.46
C ALA A 585 -8.57 -58.27 -21.69
N ALA A 586 -9.59 -57.38 -21.67
CA ALA A 586 -11.03 -57.57 -21.99
C ALA A 586 -11.93 -58.16 -20.85
N SER A 587 -13.24 -57.87 -20.71
CA SER A 587 -14.18 -56.90 -21.33
C SER A 587 -15.52 -56.80 -20.53
N GLY A 588 -16.37 -55.79 -20.81
CA GLY A 588 -17.84 -56.00 -20.93
C GLY A 588 -18.84 -55.60 -19.81
N ALA A 589 -19.65 -54.58 -20.12
CA ALA A 589 -21.12 -54.51 -19.94
C ALA A 589 -21.85 -54.27 -18.57
N THR A 590 -22.39 -53.04 -18.43
CA THR A 590 -23.78 -52.65 -18.06
C THR A 590 -24.54 -53.26 -16.85
N ARG A 591 -25.03 -52.39 -15.91
CA ARG A 591 -26.45 -51.90 -15.85
C ARG A 591 -26.74 -50.96 -14.66
N LYS A 592 -27.78 -50.13 -14.80
CA LYS A 592 -28.33 -49.19 -13.79
C LYS A 592 -29.20 -49.89 -12.72
N LYS A 593 -29.26 -49.35 -11.50
CA LYS A 593 -30.51 -49.24 -10.69
C LYS A 593 -30.44 -48.14 -9.62
N ALA A 594 -31.60 -47.62 -9.24
CA ALA A 594 -31.79 -46.40 -8.43
C ALA A 594 -32.17 -46.71 -6.95
N PRO A 595 -32.20 -45.72 -6.02
CA PRO A 595 -32.19 -45.98 -4.57
C PRO A 595 -33.57 -46.22 -3.94
N GLN A 596 -33.60 -46.90 -2.78
CA GLN A 596 -34.81 -47.14 -1.99
C GLN A 596 -35.05 -46.08 -0.90
N LYS A 597 -36.33 -45.73 -0.70
CA LYS A 597 -36.85 -44.85 0.36
C LYS A 597 -36.88 -45.56 1.73
N LYS A 598 -36.64 -44.83 2.83
CA LYS A 598 -37.08 -45.25 4.18
C LYS A 598 -38.45 -44.65 4.54
N LYS A 599 -39.25 -45.41 5.29
CA LYS A 599 -40.66 -45.15 5.62
C LYS A 599 -40.86 -44.19 6.81
N LYS A 600 -41.99 -43.48 6.81
CA LYS A 600 -42.66 -42.96 8.03
C LYS A 600 -43.27 -44.11 8.85
N GLY A 601 -43.39 -43.90 10.16
CA GLY A 601 -44.26 -44.66 11.05
C GLY A 601 -44.25 -44.02 12.44
N GLY A 602 -45.41 -43.68 12.99
CA GLY A 602 -45.53 -43.03 14.29
C GLY A 602 -46.67 -43.59 15.13
N LYS A 603 -46.53 -43.44 16.45
CA LYS A 603 -47.48 -43.56 17.57
C LYS A 603 -46.75 -42.89 18.76
N GLY A 604 -47.32 -42.11 19.66
CA GLY A 604 -48.72 -41.76 19.90
C GLY A 604 -49.22 -42.36 21.22
N GLY A 605 -49.35 -41.53 22.27
CA GLY A 605 -50.00 -41.92 23.53
C GLY A 605 -49.50 -41.17 24.78
N TRP A 606 -50.42 -40.40 25.37
CA TRP A 606 -50.41 -39.76 26.70
C TRP A 606 -49.44 -38.59 26.93
#